data_AF-A0A4R4MPX5-F1
#
_entry.id   AF-A0A4R4MPX5-F1
#
_cell.length_a   1.000
_cell.length_b   1.000
_cell.length_c   1.000
_cell.angle_alpha   90.00
_cell.angle_beta   90.00
_cell.angle_gamma   90.00
#
_symmetry.space_group_name_H-M   'P 1'
#
loop_
_entity.id
_entity.type
_entity.pdbx_description
1 polymer ?
#
loop_
_entity_poly.entity_id
_entity_poly.type
_entity_poly.pdbx_seq_one_letter_code
_entity_poly.pdbx_strand_id
1 'polypeptide(L)'
;MPSIEDLWLRLYAALADVPALVSEVTRLASVLAKVRRDRANLVAAGRATLKADRDAEPDPLYYLRDELREQGHLPPDAWGRS
;
A
#
# COMPACT_ATOMS: atom_id res chain seq x y z
N MET A 1 39.71 -29.28 15.31
CA MET A 1 39.19 -27.92 15.11
C MET A 1 38.53 -27.88 13.73
N PRO A 2 37.41 -27.17 13.54
CA PRO A 2 36.85 -26.99 12.19
C PRO A 2 37.91 -26.35 11.30
N SER A 3 37.96 -26.77 10.04
CA SER A 3 38.86 -26.15 9.07
C SER A 3 38.40 -24.72 8.78
N ILE A 4 39.30 -23.91 8.21
CA ILE A 4 38.94 -22.57 7.75
C ILE A 4 37.87 -22.63 6.65
N GLU A 5 37.85 -23.70 5.86
CA GLU A 5 36.86 -23.97 4.81
C GLU A 5 35.47 -24.23 5.41
N ASP A 6 35.38 -25.06 6.45
CA ASP A 6 34.12 -25.31 7.17
C ASP A 6 33.55 -24.02 7.77
N LEU A 7 34.43 -23.14 8.27
CA LEU A 7 34.04 -21.85 8.81
C LEU A 7 33.46 -20.95 7.72
N TRP A 8 34.10 -20.89 6.55
CA TRP A 8 33.61 -20.11 5.41
C TRP A 8 32.28 -20.62 4.88
N LEU A 9 32.12 -21.94 4.73
CA LEU A 9 30.87 -22.52 4.27
C LEU A 9 29.70 -22.18 5.22
N ARG A 10 29.94 -22.24 6.54
CA ARG A 10 28.94 -21.85 7.55
C ARG A 10 28.59 -20.37 7.47
N LEU A 11 29.57 -19.50 7.27
CA LEU A 11 29.34 -18.06 7.09
C LEU A 11 28.53 -17.76 5.83
N TYR A 12 28.87 -18.38 4.70
CA TYR A 12 28.11 -18.23 3.47
C TYR A 12 26.67 -18.74 3.61
N ALA A 13 26.49 -19.93 4.19
CA ALA A 13 25.16 -20.50 4.42
C ALA A 13 24.31 -19.60 5.34
N ALA A 14 24.90 -19.05 6.41
CA ALA A 14 24.21 -18.14 7.32
C ALA A 14 23.81 -16.81 6.66
N LEU A 15 24.55 -16.35 5.65
CA LEU A 15 24.30 -15.09 4.94
C LEU A 15 23.51 -15.25 3.64
N ALA A 16 23.30 -16.48 3.16
CA ALA A 16 22.70 -16.76 1.85
C ALA A 16 21.29 -16.16 1.72
N ASP A 17 20.52 -16.13 2.80
CA ASP A 17 19.13 -15.64 2.79
C ASP A 17 19.02 -14.12 2.94
N VAL A 18 20.10 -13.44 3.33
CA VAL A 18 20.07 -11.99 3.63
C VAL A 18 19.57 -11.15 2.44
N PRO A 19 20.02 -11.37 1.19
CA PRO A 19 19.51 -10.61 0.05
C PRO A 19 18.01 -10.78 -0.18
N ALA A 20 17.48 -12.00 -0.01
CA ALA A 20 16.06 -12.28 -0.14
C ALA A 20 15.25 -11.61 0.97
N LEU A 21 15.73 -11.68 2.23
CA LEU A 21 15.10 -11.01 3.36
C LEU A 21 15.08 -9.49 3.21
N VAL A 22 16.19 -8.88 2.74
CA VAL A 22 16.24 -7.44 2.47
C VAL A 22 15.24 -7.05 1.38
N SER A 23 15.17 -7.82 0.29
CA SER A 23 14.19 -7.61 -0.78
C SER A 23 12.75 -7.65 -0.24
N GLU A 24 12.45 -8.62 0.62
CA GLU A 24 11.12 -8.78 1.20
C GLU A 24 10.78 -7.66 2.17
N VAL A 25 11.74 -7.22 3.01
CA VAL A 25 11.55 -6.05 3.89
C VAL A 25 11.27 -4.79 3.06
N THR A 26 12.01 -4.56 1.97
CA THR A 26 11.77 -3.44 1.06
C THR A 26 10.38 -3.51 0.41
N ARG A 27 9.98 -4.71 -0.04
CA ARG A 27 8.66 -4.94 -0.63
C ARG A 27 7.54 -4.65 0.39
N LEU A 28 7.65 -5.19 1.60
CA LEU A 28 6.67 -4.98 2.67
C LEU A 28 6.60 -3.51 3.11
N ALA A 29 7.74 -2.82 3.18
CA ALA A 29 7.77 -1.39 3.47
C ALA A 29 7.03 -0.57 2.40
N SER A 30 7.21 -0.91 1.11
CA SER A 30 6.48 -0.28 0.01
C SER A 30 4.97 -0.56 0.09
N VAL A 31 4.57 -1.80 0.36
CA VAL A 31 3.16 -2.18 0.56
C VAL A 31 2.54 -1.43 1.73
N LEU A 32 3.24 -1.35 2.87
CA LEU A 32 2.77 -0.61 4.04
C LEU A 32 2.61 0.88 3.76
N ALA A 33 3.55 1.48 3.02
CA ALA A 33 3.47 2.88 2.61
C ALA A 33 2.25 3.13 1.70
N LYS A 34 1.99 2.23 0.74
CA LYS A 34 0.79 2.28 -0.11
C LYS A 34 -0.49 2.20 0.72
N VAL A 35 -0.64 1.19 1.58
CA VAL A 35 -1.84 1.01 2.43
C VAL A 35 -2.07 2.22 3.34
N ARG A 36 -1.02 2.81 3.91
CA ARG A 36 -1.12 4.03 4.73
C ARG A 36 -1.60 5.22 3.91
N ARG A 37 -1.13 5.37 2.67
CA ARG A 37 -1.57 6.43 1.75
C ARG A 37 -3.03 6.24 1.35
N ASP A 38 -3.41 5.05 0.91
CA ASP A 38 -4.78 4.72 0.51
C ASP A 38 -5.77 5.00 1.66
N ARG A 39 -5.39 4.65 2.89
CA ARG A 39 -6.19 4.99 4.09
C ARG A 39 -6.28 6.50 4.33
N ALA A 40 -5.17 7.23 4.20
CA ALA A 40 -5.15 8.68 4.42
C ALA A 40 -6.05 9.40 3.40
N ASN A 41 -6.02 8.96 2.14
CA ASN A 41 -6.90 9.48 1.10
C ASN A 41 -8.38 9.22 1.39
N LEU A 42 -8.75 8.00 1.82
CA LEU A 42 -10.13 7.70 2.24
C LEU A 42 -10.59 8.58 3.41
N VAL A 43 -9.73 8.83 4.38
CA VAL A 43 -10.04 9.76 5.50
C VAL A 43 -10.24 11.19 4.98
N ALA A 44 -9.42 11.63 4.03
CA ALA A 44 -9.57 12.94 3.40
C ALA A 44 -10.89 13.04 2.61
N ALA A 45 -11.21 12.03 1.80
CA ALA A 45 -12.47 11.94 1.05
C ALA A 45 -13.69 11.94 1.98
N GLY A 46 -13.66 11.16 3.06
CA GLY A 46 -14.73 11.16 4.07
C GLY A 46 -14.91 12.52 4.75
N ARG A 47 -13.81 13.21 5.08
CA ARG A 47 -13.87 14.58 5.63
C ARG A 47 -14.42 15.59 4.61
N ALA A 48 -14.05 15.46 3.35
CA ALA A 48 -14.56 16.30 2.26
C ALA A 48 -16.07 16.10 2.09
N THR A 49 -16.54 14.84 2.07
CA THR A 49 -17.97 14.51 2.04
C THR A 49 -18.74 15.14 3.21
N LEU A 50 -18.25 15.02 4.45
CA LEU A 50 -18.93 15.62 5.61
C LEU A 50 -18.96 17.14 5.58
N LYS A 51 -17.92 17.78 5.01
CA LYS A 51 -17.89 19.23 4.81
C LYS A 51 -18.90 19.63 3.72
N ALA A 52 -18.89 18.95 2.59
CA ALA A 52 -19.78 19.22 1.46
C ALA A 52 -21.25 19.06 1.85
N ASP A 53 -21.58 18.07 2.68
CA ASP A 53 -22.93 17.88 3.23
C ASP A 53 -23.36 19.07 4.11
N ARG A 54 -22.48 19.53 5.01
CA ARG A 54 -22.71 20.73 5.83
C ARG A 54 -22.92 21.99 5.00
N ASP A 55 -22.18 22.12 3.91
CA ASP A 55 -22.24 23.27 3.01
C ASP A 55 -23.39 23.16 1.99
N ALA A 56 -24.22 22.10 2.09
CA ALA A 56 -25.33 21.79 1.18
C ALA A 56 -24.90 21.73 -0.31
N GLU A 57 -23.69 21.22 -0.56
CA GLU A 57 -23.24 20.96 -1.92
C GLU A 57 -24.18 19.95 -2.63
N PRO A 58 -24.38 20.03 -3.96
CA PRO A 58 -25.35 19.19 -4.66
C PRO A 58 -25.06 17.67 -4.61
N ASP A 59 -23.78 17.28 -4.48
CA ASP A 59 -23.36 15.88 -4.45
C ASP A 59 -22.18 15.65 -3.47
N PRO A 60 -22.42 15.63 -2.15
CA PRO A 60 -21.37 15.44 -1.16
C PRO A 60 -20.69 14.07 -1.23
N LEU A 61 -21.42 13.04 -1.69
CA LEU A 61 -20.93 11.68 -1.84
C LEU A 61 -19.98 11.51 -3.03
N TYR A 62 -19.84 12.54 -3.89
CA TYR A 62 -18.89 12.55 -4.99
C TYR A 62 -17.47 12.20 -4.50
N TYR A 63 -16.97 12.90 -3.47
CA TYR A 63 -15.60 12.72 -2.97
C TYR A 63 -15.29 11.28 -2.54
N LEU A 64 -16.22 10.64 -1.82
CA LEU A 64 -16.04 9.26 -1.38
C LEU A 64 -16.10 8.28 -2.55
N ARG A 65 -17.02 8.46 -3.49
CA ARG A 65 -17.14 7.59 -4.67
C ARG A 65 -15.92 7.70 -5.58
N ASP A 66 -15.39 8.91 -5.75
CA ASP A 66 -14.18 9.17 -6.51
C ASP A 66 -12.98 8.41 -5.93
N GLU A 67 -12.72 8.56 -4.62
CA GLU A 67 -11.62 7.84 -3.97
C GLU A 67 -11.81 6.31 -3.97
N LEU A 68 -13.04 5.83 -3.77
CA LEU A 68 -13.32 4.39 -3.86
C LEU A 68 -13.10 3.85 -5.27
N ARG A 69 -13.35 4.65 -6.32
CA ARG A 69 -13.06 4.27 -7.71
C ARG A 69 -11.57 4.26 -7.99
N GLU A 70 -10.84 5.30 -7.59
CA GLU A 70 -9.37 5.38 -7.74
C GLU A 70 -8.68 4.18 -7.08
N GLN A 71 -9.21 3.69 -5.96
CA GLN A 71 -8.70 2.50 -5.28
C GLN A 71 -9.23 1.15 -5.83
N GLY A 72 -10.09 1.17 -6.84
CA GLY A 72 -10.64 -0.03 -7.47
C GLY A 72 -11.69 -0.78 -6.65
N HIS A 73 -12.34 -0.12 -5.68
CA HIS A 73 -13.40 -0.73 -4.85
C HIS A 73 -14.79 -0.66 -5.50
N LEU A 74 -14.93 0.12 -6.57
CA LEU A 74 -16.18 0.25 -7.33
C LEU A 74 -16.09 -0.47 -8.67
N PRO A 75 -17.22 -0.99 -9.20
CA PRO A 75 -17.26 -1.50 -10.57
C PRO A 75 -16.81 -0.43 -11.57
N PRO A 76 -16.24 -0.83 -12.73
CA PRO A 76 -15.96 0.08 -13.82
C PRO A 76 -17.24 0.85 -14.19
N ASP A 77 -17.11 2.13 -14.50
CA ASP A 77 -18.25 2.85 -15.05
C ASP A 77 -18.65 2.25 -16.41
N ALA A 78 -19.90 2.50 -16.83
CA ALA A 78 -20.42 1.97 -18.10
C ALA A 78 -19.62 2.42 -19.35
N TRP A 79 -18.66 3.34 -19.17
CA TRP A 79 -17.78 3.89 -20.20
C TRP A 79 -16.33 3.36 -20.11
N GLY A 80 -16.05 2.42 -19.20
CA GLY A 80 -14.79 1.68 -19.15
C GLY A 80 -13.56 2.50 -18.73
N ARG A 81 -13.74 3.58 -17.95
CA ARG A 81 -12.60 4.27 -17.34
C ARG A 81 -12.30 3.65 -15.98
N SER A 82 -11.20 2.91 -15.95
CA SER A 82 -10.47 2.56 -14.73
C SER A 82 -9.66 3.77 -14.25
#